data_AF-A0A4Z1IHX9-F1
#
_entry.id   AF-A0A4Z1IHX9-F1
#
_cell.length_a   1.000
_cell.length_b   1.000
_cell.length_c   1.000
_cell.angle_alpha   90.00
_cell.angle_beta   90.00
_cell.angle_gamma   90.00
#
_symmetry.space_group_name_H-M   'P 1'
#
loop_
_entity.id
_entity.type
_entity.pdbx_description
1 polymer ?
#
loop_
_entity_poly.entity_id
_entity_poly.type
_entity_poly.pdbx_seq_one_letter_code
_entity_poly.pdbx_strand_id
1 'polypeptide(L)'
;MLSTARPRAVWQISRRVQISARRAYAFSANDQQEINDPNSPKKVPNVSKSNELPIESHVQNKPLQESVETAEKFRVMQAPNREGKWSRSQNPREKAMSGPRFEQTIMEAQPAPQSAISLIHQQPVRWTHDRIVACDGGGGPLGHPRIFINTDKPEICNCTYCGLPFANEHHRAHLESLPETAYPLEA
;
A
#
# COMPACT_ATOMS: atom_id res chain seq x y z
N MET A 1 -18.83 -25.36 -78.14
CA MET A 1 -17.98 -25.82 -77.03
C MET A 1 -16.93 -24.74 -76.76
N LEU A 2 -17.26 -23.71 -75.97
CA LEU A 2 -16.33 -22.64 -75.59
C LEU A 2 -16.38 -22.51 -74.07
N SER A 3 -15.21 -22.72 -73.46
CA SER A 3 -14.99 -22.99 -72.04
C SER A 3 -14.99 -21.70 -71.21
N THR A 4 -15.70 -21.71 -70.08
CA THR A 4 -15.69 -20.62 -69.09
C THR A 4 -14.46 -20.73 -68.20
N ALA A 5 -13.44 -19.90 -68.44
CA ALA A 5 -12.31 -19.76 -67.52
C ALA A 5 -12.56 -18.56 -66.58
N ARG A 6 -12.79 -18.84 -65.29
CA ARG A 6 -12.73 -17.84 -64.21
C ARG A 6 -11.27 -17.72 -63.73
N PRO A 7 -10.67 -16.52 -63.62
CA PRO A 7 -9.37 -16.40 -62.99
C PRO A 7 -9.52 -16.52 -61.47
N ARG A 8 -8.76 -17.43 -60.86
CA ARG A 8 -8.54 -17.46 -59.41
C ARG A 8 -7.49 -16.41 -59.07
N ALA A 9 -7.89 -15.33 -58.40
CA ALA A 9 -6.96 -14.38 -57.82
C ALA A 9 -6.19 -15.06 -56.68
N VAL A 10 -4.88 -15.22 -56.84
CA VAL A 10 -3.98 -15.70 -55.79
C VAL A 10 -3.60 -14.49 -54.93
N TRP A 11 -4.20 -14.38 -53.74
CA TRP A 11 -3.78 -13.41 -52.74
C TRP A 11 -2.46 -13.90 -52.12
N GLN A 12 -1.33 -13.35 -52.58
CA GLN A 12 -0.05 -13.57 -51.90
C GLN A 12 -0.05 -12.80 -50.58
N ILE A 13 -0.26 -13.51 -49.48
CA ILE A 13 -0.08 -12.98 -48.13
C ILE A 13 1.42 -12.80 -47.91
N SER A 14 1.91 -11.58 -48.10
CA SER A 14 3.26 -11.21 -47.68
C SER A 14 3.34 -11.35 -46.15
N ARG A 15 4.02 -12.39 -45.66
CA ARG A 15 4.35 -12.51 -44.23
C ARG A 15 5.28 -11.36 -43.86
N ARG A 16 4.72 -10.26 -43.33
CA ARG A 16 5.51 -9.28 -42.59
C ARG A 16 6.00 -9.97 -41.32
N VAL A 17 7.31 -10.10 -41.19
CA VAL A 17 7.97 -10.51 -39.95
C VAL A 17 7.62 -9.45 -38.90
N GLN A 18 6.73 -9.79 -37.97
CA GLN A 18 6.54 -8.99 -36.78
C GLN A 18 7.77 -9.17 -35.91
N ILE A 19 8.72 -8.24 -36.00
CA ILE A 19 9.82 -8.15 -35.07
C ILE A 19 9.19 -7.85 -33.72
N SER A 20 9.12 -8.88 -32.87
CA SER A 20 8.76 -8.75 -31.46
C SER A 20 9.72 -7.73 -30.84
N ALA A 21 9.22 -6.52 -30.57
CA ALA A 21 9.93 -5.56 -29.75
C ALA A 21 10.10 -6.20 -28.38
N ARG A 22 11.34 -6.60 -28.04
CA ARG A 22 11.67 -7.04 -26.69
C ARG A 22 11.23 -5.93 -25.74
N ARG A 23 10.26 -6.23 -24.87
CA ARG A 23 9.88 -5.34 -23.78
C ARG A 23 11.13 -5.04 -22.96
N ALA A 24 11.68 -3.84 -23.11
CA ALA A 24 12.70 -3.34 -22.20
C ALA A 24 11.96 -2.95 -20.92
N TYR A 25 12.03 -3.80 -19.90
CA TYR A 25 11.61 -3.43 -18.56
C TYR A 25 12.63 -2.41 -18.04
N ALA A 26 12.16 -1.25 -17.59
CA ALA A 26 13.03 -0.31 -16.88
C ALA A 26 13.40 -0.95 -15.54
N PHE A 27 14.62 -1.45 -15.43
CA PHE A 27 15.17 -1.92 -14.16
C PHE A 27 15.58 -0.70 -13.34
N SER A 28 15.20 -0.69 -12.06
CA SER A 28 15.74 0.31 -11.12
C SER A 28 17.23 0.06 -10.96
N ALA A 29 18.04 1.10 -10.79
CA ALA A 29 19.48 0.96 -10.52
C ALA A 29 19.78 0.08 -9.28
N ASN A 30 18.77 -0.12 -8.42
CA ASN A 30 18.85 -0.96 -7.23
C ASN A 30 18.16 -2.32 -7.36
N ASP A 31 17.64 -2.68 -8.53
CA ASP A 31 17.23 -4.08 -8.77
C ASP A 31 18.51 -4.91 -8.85
N GLN A 32 18.80 -5.65 -7.77
CA GLN A 32 19.87 -6.62 -7.78
C GLN A 32 19.58 -7.63 -8.89
N GLN A 33 20.45 -7.64 -9.90
CA GLN A 33 20.50 -8.73 -10.86
C GLN A 33 20.82 -10.00 -10.06
N GLU A 34 20.00 -11.03 -10.20
CA GLU A 34 20.30 -12.35 -9.61
C GLU A 34 21.53 -12.91 -10.31
N ILE A 35 22.70 -12.60 -9.75
CA ILE A 35 23.98 -13.18 -10.15
C ILE A 35 24.05 -14.53 -9.44
N ASN A 36 24.38 -15.58 -10.18
CA ASN A 36 24.54 -16.93 -9.66
C ASN A 36 25.89 -17.02 -8.89
N ASP A 37 25.99 -16.26 -7.81
CA ASP A 37 27.12 -16.21 -6.89
C ASP A 37 26.77 -17.07 -5.67
N PRO A 38 27.63 -18.02 -5.24
CA PRO A 38 27.37 -18.86 -4.07
C PRO A 38 27.26 -18.07 -2.76
N ASN A 39 27.73 -16.81 -2.74
CA ASN A 39 27.61 -15.93 -1.59
C ASN A 39 26.39 -15.01 -1.71
N SER A 40 25.51 -15.03 -0.71
CA SER A 40 24.42 -14.05 -0.60
C SER A 40 24.99 -12.62 -0.51
N PRO A 41 24.50 -11.66 -1.29
CA PRO A 41 24.97 -10.29 -1.21
C PRO A 41 24.72 -9.72 0.20
N LYS A 42 25.74 -9.05 0.75
CA LYS A 42 25.61 -8.35 2.05
C LYS A 42 24.61 -7.22 1.91
N LYS A 43 23.63 -7.16 2.81
CA LYS A 43 22.72 -6.00 2.89
C LYS A 43 23.53 -4.79 3.37
N VAL A 44 23.75 -3.84 2.46
CA VAL A 44 24.36 -2.55 2.80
C VAL A 44 23.21 -1.57 3.05
N PRO A 45 23.11 -0.95 4.24
CA PRO A 45 22.10 0.07 4.48
C PRO A 45 22.37 1.29 3.60
N ASN A 46 21.30 1.92 3.09
CA ASN A 46 21.42 3.11 2.23
C ASN A 46 21.67 4.40 3.04
N VAL A 47 21.46 4.34 4.35
CA VAL A 47 21.66 5.48 5.26
C VAL A 47 23.14 5.61 5.58
N SER A 48 23.71 6.79 5.35
CA SER A 48 25.11 7.10 5.63
C SER A 48 25.28 7.84 6.95
N LYS A 49 26.49 7.80 7.52
CA LYS A 49 26.86 8.57 8.73
C LYS A 49 26.94 10.09 8.51
N SER A 50 26.71 10.56 7.28
CA SER A 50 26.85 11.97 6.91
C SER A 50 25.90 12.88 7.70
N ASN A 51 24.74 12.35 8.11
CA ASN A 51 23.70 13.10 8.83
C ASN A 51 23.85 13.07 10.37
N GLU A 52 24.88 12.40 10.90
CA GLU A 52 25.16 12.37 12.35
C GLU A 52 25.64 13.73 12.87
N LEU A 53 26.15 14.60 12.00
CA LEU A 53 26.57 15.95 12.35
C LEU A 53 25.41 16.94 12.16
N PRO A 54 25.22 17.89 13.09
CA PRO A 54 24.13 18.86 13.00
C PRO A 54 24.31 19.79 11.79
N ILE A 55 23.25 19.89 10.99
CA ILE A 55 23.15 20.85 9.87
C ILE A 55 22.15 21.94 10.23
N GLU A 56 22.54 23.20 10.03
CA GLU A 56 21.64 24.33 10.27
C GLU A 56 20.51 24.36 9.22
N SER A 57 19.30 24.67 9.67
CA SER A 57 18.14 24.82 8.79
C SER A 57 17.62 26.26 8.85
N HIS A 58 17.27 26.83 7.70
CA HIS A 58 16.68 28.17 7.65
C HIS A 58 15.20 28.21 8.06
N VAL A 59 14.55 27.04 8.11
CA VAL A 59 13.10 26.92 8.36
C VAL A 59 12.80 26.59 9.83
N GLN A 60 13.67 25.82 10.48
CA GLN A 60 13.49 25.36 11.85
C GLN A 60 14.65 25.85 12.73
N ASN A 61 14.32 26.30 13.95
CA ASN A 61 15.32 26.75 14.93
C ASN A 61 16.15 25.59 15.53
N LYS A 62 15.85 24.33 15.18
CA LYS A 62 16.59 23.16 15.65
C LYS A 62 17.53 22.67 14.54
N PRO A 63 18.77 22.27 14.87
CA PRO A 63 19.65 21.65 13.90
C PRO A 63 19.04 20.32 13.44
N LEU A 64 19.21 20.02 12.15
CA LEU A 64 18.82 18.75 11.57
C LEU A 64 19.94 17.75 11.80
N GLN A 65 19.65 16.69 12.56
CA GLN A 65 20.60 15.66 12.94
C GLN A 65 19.81 14.36 13.16
N GLU A 66 20.28 13.25 12.61
CA GLU A 66 19.67 11.92 12.81
C GLU A 66 20.76 10.87 13.06
N SER A 67 20.42 9.80 13.79
CA SER A 67 21.32 8.66 13.95
C SER A 67 21.11 7.66 12.82
N VAL A 68 22.14 6.87 12.48
CA VAL A 68 22.00 5.87 11.41
C VAL A 68 20.93 4.82 11.76
N GLU A 69 20.82 4.43 13.03
CA GLU A 69 19.85 3.42 13.49
C GLU A 69 18.41 3.93 13.39
N THR A 70 18.18 5.19 13.79
CA THR A 70 16.87 5.83 13.73
C THR A 70 16.43 6.00 12.28
N ALA A 71 17.31 6.54 11.43
CA ALA A 71 17.06 6.72 10.02
C ALA A 71 16.81 5.39 9.27
N GLU A 72 17.56 4.33 9.59
CA GLU A 72 17.35 3.01 9.01
C GLU A 72 16.00 2.42 9.42
N LYS A 73 15.59 2.58 10.68
CA LYS A 73 14.26 2.20 11.14
C LYS A 73 13.16 2.93 10.36
N PHE A 74 13.27 4.24 10.18
CA PHE A 74 12.33 5.03 9.38
C PHE A 74 12.34 4.67 7.89
N ARG A 75 13.48 4.24 7.35
CA ARG A 75 13.61 3.76 5.97
C ARG A 75 12.87 2.45 5.74
N VAL A 76 12.98 1.51 6.69
CA VAL A 76 12.40 0.17 6.58
C VAL A 76 10.90 0.19 6.85
N MET A 77 10.44 0.92 7.87
CA MET A 77 9.02 0.96 8.24
C MET A 77 8.16 1.64 7.17
N GLN A 78 7.17 0.95 6.61
CA GLN A 78 6.30 1.52 5.58
C GLN A 78 5.57 2.79 6.05
N ALA A 79 5.11 2.79 7.30
CA ALA A 79 4.55 3.92 8.02
C ALA A 79 4.99 3.88 9.50
N PRO A 80 4.95 5.00 10.25
CA PRO A 80 5.37 5.01 11.65
C PRO A 80 4.64 4.00 12.56
N ASN A 81 3.39 3.65 12.21
CA ASN A 81 2.55 2.69 12.95
C ASN A 81 2.38 1.34 12.23
N ARG A 82 3.16 1.06 11.16
CA ARG A 82 3.07 -0.19 10.40
C ARG A 82 4.35 -0.47 9.62
N GLU A 83 4.96 -1.61 9.87
CA GLU A 83 6.18 -2.04 9.18
C GLU A 83 5.92 -2.49 7.74
N GLY A 84 4.93 -3.37 7.52
CA GLY A 84 4.71 -4.04 6.24
C GLY A 84 3.78 -3.30 5.27
N LYS A 85 3.86 -3.70 3.99
CA LYS A 85 2.93 -3.27 2.93
C LYS A 85 1.47 -3.67 3.22
N TRP A 86 0.53 -2.98 2.60
CA TRP A 86 -0.92 -3.24 2.70
C TRP A 86 -1.61 -3.37 1.34
N SER A 87 -0.86 -3.33 0.25
CA SER A 87 -1.35 -3.68 -1.09
C SER A 87 -0.35 -4.56 -1.82
N ARG A 88 -0.87 -5.44 -2.69
CA ARG A 88 -0.04 -6.37 -3.48
C ARG A 88 0.94 -5.65 -4.39
N SER A 89 0.52 -4.54 -4.99
CA SER A 89 1.32 -3.72 -5.91
C SER A 89 2.19 -2.67 -5.22
N GLN A 90 2.10 -2.53 -3.89
CA GLN A 90 2.88 -1.55 -3.15
C GLN A 90 4.33 -2.00 -3.02
N ASN A 91 5.27 -1.10 -3.35
CA ASN A 91 6.70 -1.31 -3.15
C ASN A 91 7.05 -1.08 -1.67
N PRO A 92 7.79 -1.99 -1.00
CA PRO A 92 8.30 -1.74 0.34
C PRO A 92 9.17 -0.47 0.39
N ARG A 93 9.05 0.29 1.47
CA ARG A 93 9.77 1.56 1.67
C ARG A 93 11.28 1.37 1.61
N GLU A 94 11.80 0.26 2.14
CA GLU A 94 13.21 -0.11 2.06
C GLU A 94 13.74 -0.07 0.61
N LYS A 95 12.96 -0.60 -0.35
CA LYS A 95 13.33 -0.61 -1.77
C LYS A 95 13.05 0.74 -2.44
N ALA A 96 11.98 1.43 -2.05
CA ALA A 96 11.61 2.71 -2.64
C ALA A 96 12.55 3.86 -2.25
N MET A 97 13.03 3.88 -1.00
CA MET A 97 13.96 4.86 -0.45
C MET A 97 15.39 4.35 -0.47
N SER A 98 15.85 3.99 -1.67
CA SER A 98 17.20 3.51 -1.92
C SER A 98 17.83 4.28 -3.09
N GLY A 99 19.16 4.28 -3.15
CA GLY A 99 19.94 4.88 -4.24
C GLY A 99 20.47 6.28 -3.92
N PRO A 100 21.20 6.88 -4.89
CA PRO A 100 21.99 8.10 -4.66
C PRO A 100 21.20 9.30 -4.16
N ARG A 101 19.90 9.36 -4.49
CA ARG A 101 19.02 10.45 -4.05
C ARG A 101 18.78 10.46 -2.53
N PHE A 102 18.92 9.32 -1.86
CA PHE A 102 18.59 9.16 -0.43
C PHE A 102 19.82 8.98 0.48
N GLU A 103 21.04 8.96 -0.06
CA GLU A 103 22.28 8.71 0.72
C GLU A 103 22.61 9.82 1.73
N GLN A 104 22.36 11.07 1.36
CA GLN A 104 22.56 12.28 2.18
C GLN A 104 21.23 12.97 2.51
N THR A 105 20.13 12.21 2.50
CA THR A 105 18.81 12.72 2.85
C THR A 105 18.51 12.36 4.29
N ILE A 106 18.00 13.34 5.05
CA ILE A 106 17.54 13.12 6.43
C ILE A 106 16.17 12.44 6.37
N MET A 107 16.12 11.19 6.80
CA MET A 107 14.95 10.31 6.71
C MET A 107 13.82 10.76 7.63
N GLU A 108 14.15 11.30 8.80
CA GLU A 108 13.16 11.81 9.76
C GLU A 108 12.37 13.01 9.21
N ALA A 109 12.98 13.81 8.34
CA ALA A 109 12.34 14.97 7.72
C ALA A 109 11.49 14.61 6.49
N GLN A 110 11.58 13.37 5.99
CA GLN A 110 10.80 12.94 4.83
C GLN A 110 9.34 12.64 5.23
N PRO A 111 8.36 12.89 4.32
CA PRO A 111 6.97 12.55 4.59
C PRO A 111 6.78 11.09 5.02
N ALA A 112 6.21 10.91 6.22
CA ALA A 112 5.91 9.59 6.79
C ALA A 112 4.54 9.63 7.51
N PRO A 113 3.42 9.78 6.77
CA PRO A 113 2.10 9.78 7.38
C PRO A 113 1.80 8.44 8.05
N GLN A 114 0.97 8.48 9.09
CA GLN A 114 0.46 7.26 9.72
C GLN A 114 -0.40 6.48 8.74
N SER A 115 -0.33 5.15 8.82
CA SER A 115 -1.18 4.27 8.02
C SER A 115 -2.61 4.28 8.57
N ALA A 116 -3.57 4.61 7.70
CA ALA A 116 -4.99 4.66 8.05
C ALA A 116 -5.54 3.27 8.43
N ILE A 117 -4.97 2.19 7.86
CA ILE A 117 -5.36 0.81 8.19
C ILE A 117 -5.14 0.51 9.68
N SER A 118 -3.99 0.84 10.25
CA SER A 118 -3.73 0.61 11.67
C SER A 118 -4.61 1.51 12.55
N LEU A 119 -4.97 2.71 12.09
CA LEU A 119 -5.83 3.64 12.84
C LEU A 119 -7.29 3.18 12.86
N ILE A 120 -7.84 2.68 11.75
CA ILE A 120 -9.23 2.22 11.71
C ILE A 120 -9.43 0.96 12.55
N HIS A 121 -8.42 0.08 12.63
CA HIS A 121 -8.46 -1.10 13.50
C HIS A 121 -8.39 -0.78 15.00
N GLN A 122 -8.06 0.47 15.39
CA GLN A 122 -8.17 0.93 16.77
C GLN A 122 -9.57 1.42 17.13
N GLN A 123 -10.44 1.67 16.13
CA GLN A 123 -11.80 2.13 16.40
C GLN A 123 -12.67 0.97 16.91
N PRO A 124 -13.44 1.19 18.00
CA PRO A 124 -14.32 0.16 18.54
C PRO A 124 -15.52 -0.09 17.64
N VAL A 125 -16.04 -1.32 17.71
CA VAL A 125 -17.28 -1.72 17.04
C VAL A 125 -18.44 -0.88 17.58
N ARG A 126 -19.19 -0.26 16.67
CA ARG A 126 -20.44 0.43 17.01
C ARG A 126 -21.60 -0.55 17.04
N TRP A 127 -22.07 -0.83 18.23
CA TRP A 127 -23.22 -1.69 18.45
C TRP A 127 -24.52 -0.97 18.13
N THR A 128 -25.43 -1.69 17.47
CA THR A 128 -26.75 -1.19 17.07
C THR A 128 -27.81 -2.25 17.36
N HIS A 129 -29.04 -1.82 17.62
CA HIS A 129 -30.19 -2.74 17.73
C HIS A 129 -30.93 -2.90 16.41
N ASP A 130 -30.76 -1.94 15.49
CA ASP A 130 -31.42 -1.96 14.19
C ASP A 130 -30.75 -2.95 13.23
N ARG A 131 -31.57 -3.47 12.32
CA ARG A 131 -31.16 -4.36 11.23
C ARG A 131 -30.33 -3.63 10.15
N ILE A 132 -30.58 -2.34 9.95
CA ILE A 132 -29.93 -1.50 8.94
C ILE A 132 -29.43 -0.23 9.61
N VAL A 133 -28.15 0.06 9.44
CA VAL A 133 -27.51 1.28 9.97
C VAL A 133 -27.25 2.26 8.84
N ALA A 134 -27.62 3.52 9.03
CA ALA A 134 -27.26 4.61 8.12
C ALA A 134 -25.91 5.22 8.54
N CYS A 135 -24.95 5.27 7.61
CA CYS A 135 -23.64 5.89 7.83
C CYS A 135 -23.40 6.96 6.77
N ASP A 136 -23.08 8.17 7.21
CA ASP A 136 -22.70 9.32 6.37
C ASP A 136 -21.27 9.82 6.66
N GLY A 137 -20.54 9.14 7.53
CA GLY A 137 -19.18 9.53 7.92
C GLY A 137 -19.12 10.68 8.92
N GLY A 138 -20.27 11.22 9.37
CA GLY A 138 -20.36 12.35 10.28
C GLY A 138 -20.23 13.71 9.58
N GLY A 139 -20.73 14.76 10.25
CA GLY A 139 -20.65 16.14 9.73
C GLY A 139 -21.55 16.43 8.54
N GLY A 140 -22.55 15.58 8.26
CA GLY A 140 -23.51 15.75 7.17
C GLY A 140 -22.82 15.85 5.80
N PRO A 141 -22.85 17.01 5.11
CA PRO A 141 -22.23 17.16 3.80
C PRO A 141 -20.69 17.08 3.81
N LEU A 142 -20.04 17.18 4.97
CA LEU A 142 -18.58 17.05 5.09
C LEU A 142 -18.09 15.59 5.11
N GLY A 143 -19.01 14.63 5.24
CA GLY A 143 -18.72 13.21 5.22
C GLY A 143 -18.79 12.60 3.82
N HIS A 144 -19.22 11.35 3.74
CA HIS A 144 -19.43 10.62 2.48
C HIS A 144 -20.93 10.48 2.17
N PRO A 145 -21.31 10.08 0.95
CA PRO A 145 -22.69 9.79 0.63
C PRO A 145 -23.30 8.80 1.63
N ARG A 146 -24.49 9.10 2.12
CA ARG A 146 -25.19 8.24 3.07
C ARG A 146 -25.39 6.85 2.47
N ILE A 147 -24.88 5.83 3.14
CA ILE A 147 -25.11 4.42 2.82
C ILE A 147 -25.87 3.73 3.94
N PHE A 148 -26.50 2.62 3.57
CA PHE A 148 -27.24 1.76 4.47
C PHE A 148 -26.53 0.40 4.55
N ILE A 149 -26.08 0.03 5.75
CA ILE A 149 -25.28 -1.15 6.02
C ILE A 149 -26.18 -2.18 6.71
N ASN A 150 -26.23 -3.40 6.19
CA ASN A 150 -26.98 -4.50 6.82
C ASN A 150 -26.15 -5.14 7.94
N THR A 151 -26.71 -5.27 9.14
CA THR A 151 -26.09 -5.87 10.34
C THR A 151 -26.77 -7.18 10.77
N ASP A 152 -27.61 -7.78 9.91
CA ASP A 152 -28.29 -9.07 10.12
C ASP A 152 -27.38 -10.27 10.36
N LYS A 153 -26.17 -10.21 9.82
CA LYS A 153 -25.26 -11.35 9.90
C LYS A 153 -24.48 -11.27 11.22
N PRO A 154 -24.07 -12.42 11.77
CA PRO A 154 -23.21 -12.46 12.96
C PRO A 154 -21.75 -12.14 12.59
N GLU A 155 -21.54 -11.01 11.92
CA GLU A 155 -20.24 -10.51 11.48
C GLU A 155 -20.14 -9.00 11.75
N ILE A 156 -18.92 -8.48 11.83
CA ILE A 156 -18.69 -7.03 11.92
C ILE A 156 -18.79 -6.44 10.52
N CYS A 157 -19.85 -5.70 10.26
CA CYS A 157 -20.10 -5.04 8.99
C CYS A 157 -19.45 -3.66 8.97
N ASN A 158 -18.59 -3.42 7.99
CA ASN A 158 -17.87 -2.15 7.87
C ASN A 158 -18.50 -1.21 6.84
N CYS A 159 -18.39 0.09 7.09
CA CYS A 159 -18.71 1.12 6.10
C CYS A 159 -17.67 1.08 4.96
N THR A 160 -18.13 1.05 3.72
CA THR A 160 -17.25 1.00 2.53
C THR A 160 -16.49 2.31 2.28
N TYR A 161 -16.89 3.41 2.91
CA TYR A 161 -16.23 4.72 2.80
C TYR A 161 -15.28 4.96 3.97
N CYS A 162 -15.81 5.14 5.19
CA CYS A 162 -14.99 5.44 6.36
C CYS A 162 -14.29 4.23 6.99
N GLY A 163 -14.69 3.00 6.66
CA GLY A 163 -14.18 1.79 7.31
C GLY A 163 -14.69 1.55 8.73
N LEU A 164 -15.61 2.39 9.23
CA LEU A 164 -16.16 2.28 10.58
C LEU A 164 -16.89 0.94 10.78
N PRO A 165 -16.57 0.20 11.85
CA PRO A 165 -17.19 -1.10 12.12
C PRO A 165 -18.55 -0.94 12.83
N PHE A 166 -19.54 -1.72 12.39
CA PHE A 166 -20.87 -1.84 12.98
C PHE A 166 -21.22 -3.31 13.22
N ALA A 167 -21.95 -3.58 14.28
CA ALA A 167 -22.50 -4.91 14.56
C ALA A 167 -23.86 -4.79 15.24
N ASN A 168 -24.68 -5.83 15.14
CA ASN A 168 -25.93 -5.89 15.88
C ASN A 168 -25.73 -6.53 17.27
N GLU A 169 -26.32 -5.93 18.31
CA GLU A 169 -26.24 -6.41 19.69
C GLU A 169 -26.71 -7.88 19.84
N HIS A 170 -27.66 -8.33 19.00
CA HIS A 170 -28.14 -9.71 18.99
C HIS A 170 -27.03 -10.74 18.75
N HIS A 171 -25.96 -10.37 18.05
CA HIS A 171 -24.83 -11.25 17.74
C HIS A 171 -23.62 -11.05 18.65
N ARG A 172 -23.75 -10.23 19.70
CA ARG A 172 -22.65 -9.88 20.60
C ARG A 172 -21.99 -11.10 21.25
N ALA A 173 -22.80 -12.00 21.82
CA ALA A 173 -22.29 -13.23 22.44
C ALA A 173 -21.53 -14.13 21.44
N HIS A 174 -21.93 -14.15 20.17
CA HIS A 174 -21.20 -14.90 19.14
C HIS A 174 -19.86 -14.22 18.81
N LEU A 175 -19.86 -12.90 18.62
CA LEU A 175 -18.64 -12.15 18.29
C LEU A 175 -17.61 -12.18 19.43
N GLU A 176 -18.07 -12.14 20.68
CA GLU A 176 -17.22 -12.28 21.88
C GLU A 176 -16.67 -13.71 22.06
N SER A 177 -17.35 -14.73 21.52
CA SER A 177 -16.88 -16.12 21.55
C SER A 177 -15.77 -16.43 20.55
N LEU A 178 -15.55 -15.55 19.56
CA LEU A 178 -14.50 -15.73 18.56
C LEU A 178 -13.12 -15.54 19.19
N PRO A 179 -12.11 -16.34 18.79
CA PRO A 179 -10.77 -16.25 19.37
C PRO A 179 -10.10 -14.90 19.07
N GLU A 180 -10.39 -14.33 17.91
CA GLU A 180 -9.86 -13.04 17.46
C GLU A 180 -10.92 -12.28 16.65
N THR A 181 -11.01 -10.98 16.88
CA THR A 181 -11.85 -10.06 16.10
C THR A 181 -11.00 -9.02 15.39
N ALA A 182 -11.43 -8.59 14.21
CA ALA A 182 -10.70 -7.59 13.43
C ALA A 182 -10.72 -6.19 14.08
N TYR A 183 -11.70 -5.91 14.93
CA TYR A 183 -11.87 -4.63 15.63
C TYR A 183 -12.10 -4.90 17.12
N PRO A 184 -11.72 -3.96 18.00
CA PRO A 184 -12.01 -4.06 19.43
C PRO A 184 -13.52 -3.97 19.67
N LEU A 185 -14.05 -4.89 20.49
CA LEU A 185 -15.49 -4.97 20.82
C LEU A 185 -15.90 -3.95 21.90
N GLU A 186 -14.93 -3.51 22.70
CA GLU A 186 -15.07 -2.50 23.75
C GLU A 186 -14.19 -1.28 23.43
N ALA A 187 -14.58 -0.12 23.95
CA ALA A 187 -13.92 1.17 23.71
C ALA A 187 -12.80 1.47 24.72
#